data_AF-A0A5E4IW64-F1
#
_entry.id   AF-A0A5E4IW64-F1
#
_cell.length_a   1.000
_cell.length_b   1.000
_cell.length_c   1.000
_cell.angle_alpha   90.00
_cell.angle_beta   90.00
_cell.angle_gamma   90.00
#
_symmetry.space_group_name_H-M   'P 1'
#
loop_
_entity.id
_entity.type
_entity.pdbx_description
1 polymer ?
#
loop_
_entity_poly.entity_id
_entity_poly.type
_entity_poly.pdbx_seq_one_letter_code
_entity_poly.pdbx_strand_id
1 'polypeptide(L)'
;MNCKNIVFGAIAFAVIAQVVHMAEAMLTMSYYTDPAYFDVWSKVMMPGPGAPPMSFYLYSISFALIAGALFTYVYTVVRNGLPKKGAGVKYGALVWLVAGLPGSMTMYLLFNLPASLFAIWAATALIVHVAAGWAVEKIAG
;
A
#
# COMPACT_ATOMS: atom_id res chain seq x y z
N MET A 1 10.12 18.38 -13.35
CA MET A 1 9.66 16.98 -13.23
C MET A 1 10.72 16.09 -13.88
N ASN A 2 11.29 15.13 -13.15
CA ASN A 2 12.38 14.28 -13.66
C ASN A 2 11.92 12.82 -13.64
N CYS A 3 11.84 12.17 -14.81
CA CYS A 3 11.43 10.77 -14.93
C CYS A 3 12.29 9.82 -14.07
N LYS A 4 13.57 10.14 -13.89
CA LYS A 4 14.47 9.40 -13.01
C LYS A 4 13.93 9.33 -11.57
N ASN A 5 13.44 10.44 -11.04
CA ASN A 5 12.92 10.52 -9.68
C ASN A 5 11.63 9.71 -9.52
N ILE A 6 10.78 9.69 -10.56
CA ILE A 6 9.56 8.88 -10.58
C ILE A 6 9.90 7.39 -10.54
N VAL A 7 10.86 6.95 -11.34
CA VAL A 7 11.31 5.54 -11.37
C VAL A 7 11.90 5.13 -10.01
N PHE A 8 12.82 5.92 -9.45
CA PHE A 8 13.41 5.59 -8.14
C PHE A 8 12.38 5.65 -7.02
N GLY A 9 11.44 6.60 -7.05
CA GLY A 9 10.34 6.69 -6.09
C GLY A 9 9.40 5.48 -6.18
N ALA A 10 9.10 5.01 -7.40
CA ALA A 10 8.31 3.80 -7.62
C ALA A 10 8.97 2.55 -7.02
N ILE A 11 10.28 2.38 -7.26
CA ILE A 11 11.06 1.28 -6.70
C ILE A 11 11.09 1.38 -5.17
N ALA A 12 11.35 2.56 -4.60
CA ALA A 12 11.38 2.77 -3.16
C ALA A 12 10.02 2.43 -2.52
N PHE A 13 8.93 2.91 -3.11
CA PHE A 13 7.57 2.57 -2.66
C PHE A 13 7.35 1.06 -2.69
N ALA A 14 7.69 0.40 -3.81
CA ALA A 14 7.50 -1.04 -3.95
C ALA A 14 8.29 -1.82 -2.90
N VAL A 15 9.56 -1.49 -2.67
CA VAL A 15 10.37 -2.15 -1.63
C VAL A 15 9.76 -1.96 -0.24
N ILE A 16 9.38 -0.73 0.11
CA ILE A 16 8.73 -0.43 1.39
C ILE A 16 7.44 -1.24 1.55
N ALA A 17 6.58 -1.26 0.52
CA ALA A 17 5.34 -2.01 0.53
C ALA A 17 5.60 -3.51 0.73
N GLN A 18 6.56 -4.11 0.01
CA GLN A 18 6.87 -5.54 0.14
C GLN A 18 7.36 -5.89 1.55
N VAL A 19 8.22 -5.05 2.15
CA VAL A 19 8.71 -5.28 3.52
C VAL A 19 7.56 -5.21 4.53
N VAL A 20 6.69 -4.20 4.42
CA VAL A 20 5.55 -4.03 5.33
C VAL A 20 4.53 -5.15 5.16
N HIS A 21 4.16 -5.50 3.92
CA HIS A 21 3.20 -6.57 3.64
C HIS A 21 3.73 -7.95 4.01
N MET A 22 5.05 -8.19 3.93
CA MET A 22 5.62 -9.44 4.41
C MET A 22 5.45 -9.58 5.93
N ALA A 23 5.72 -8.52 6.69
CA ALA A 23 5.48 -8.53 8.14
C ALA A 23 3.99 -8.65 8.47
N GLU A 24 3.12 -7.94 7.76
CA GLU A 24 1.67 -8.03 7.88
C GLU A 24 1.16 -9.46 7.64
N ALA A 25 1.62 -10.10 6.57
CA ALA A 25 1.19 -11.45 6.19
C ALA A 25 1.50 -12.46 7.31
N MET A 26 2.63 -12.30 8.01
CA MET A 26 2.96 -13.14 9.18
C MET A 26 1.98 -12.93 10.34
N LEU A 27 1.48 -11.70 10.53
CA LEU A 27 0.55 -11.36 11.61
C LEU A 27 -0.91 -11.75 11.28
N THR A 28 -1.26 -11.78 10.00
CA THR A 28 -2.64 -11.98 9.52
C THR A 28 -2.86 -13.34 8.86
N MET A 29 -1.86 -14.21 8.85
CA MET A 29 -1.91 -15.52 8.18
C MET A 29 -3.13 -16.36 8.59
N SER A 30 -3.53 -16.28 9.86
CA SER A 30 -4.69 -17.02 10.38
C SER A 30 -5.98 -16.71 9.62
N TYR A 31 -6.20 -15.44 9.21
CA TYR A 31 -7.37 -15.06 8.41
C TYR A 31 -7.32 -15.62 6.98
N TYR A 32 -6.12 -15.77 6.41
CA TYR A 32 -5.96 -16.32 5.07
C TYR A 32 -6.07 -17.84 5.03
N THR A 33 -5.86 -18.52 6.15
CA THR A 33 -5.95 -19.99 6.24
C THR A 33 -7.26 -20.50 6.82
N ASP A 34 -8.12 -19.62 7.34
CA ASP A 34 -9.42 -19.98 7.88
C ASP A 34 -10.42 -20.24 6.73
N PRO A 35 -10.99 -21.46 6.63
CA PRO A 35 -11.96 -21.80 5.59
C PRO A 35 -13.18 -20.87 5.54
N ALA A 36 -13.53 -20.21 6.64
CA ALA A 36 -14.65 -19.27 6.70
C ALA A 36 -14.50 -18.07 5.75
N TYR A 37 -13.27 -17.74 5.32
CA TYR A 37 -12.99 -16.55 4.50
C TYR A 37 -12.56 -16.87 3.06
N PHE A 38 -12.49 -18.15 2.65
CA PHE A 38 -11.95 -18.53 1.34
C PHE A 38 -12.72 -17.96 0.15
N ASP A 39 -14.04 -17.76 0.31
CA ASP A 39 -14.88 -17.19 -0.74
C ASP A 39 -14.80 -15.66 -0.85
N VAL A 40 -14.15 -14.99 0.12
CA VAL A 40 -14.01 -13.53 0.12
C VAL A 40 -12.79 -13.09 -0.71
N TRP A 41 -11.79 -13.96 -0.85
CA TRP A 41 -10.57 -13.64 -1.58
C TRP A 41 -10.81 -13.63 -3.09
N SER A 42 -10.18 -12.67 -3.78
CA SER A 42 -10.21 -12.66 -5.24
C SER A 42 -9.58 -13.95 -5.79
N LYS A 43 -10.10 -14.45 -6.92
CA LYS A 43 -9.51 -15.61 -7.62
C LYS A 43 -8.08 -15.36 -8.12
N VAL A 44 -7.68 -14.08 -8.21
CA VAL A 44 -6.29 -13.69 -8.50
C VAL A 44 -5.37 -13.98 -7.31
N MET A 45 -5.86 -13.74 -6.09
CA MET A 45 -5.12 -14.00 -4.85
C MET A 45 -5.19 -15.46 -4.42
N MET A 46 -6.39 -16.05 -4.42
CA MET A 46 -6.64 -17.44 -4.03
C MET A 46 -7.57 -18.09 -5.05
N PRO A 47 -7.04 -18.74 -6.10
CA PRO A 47 -7.87 -19.45 -7.07
C PRO A 47 -8.59 -20.67 -6.46
N GLY A 48 -8.03 -21.23 -5.38
CA GLY A 48 -8.64 -22.27 -4.56
C GLY A 48 -8.06 -22.27 -3.14
N PRO A 49 -8.51 -23.20 -2.27
CA PRO A 49 -7.98 -23.35 -0.91
C PRO A 49 -6.47 -23.57 -0.91
N GLY A 50 -5.72 -22.73 -0.21
CA GLY A 50 -4.27 -22.87 -0.07
C GLY A 50 -3.53 -21.54 -0.23
N ALA A 51 -2.20 -21.63 -0.36
CA ALA A 51 -1.34 -20.46 -0.48
C ALA A 51 -1.55 -19.71 -1.82
N PRO A 52 -1.41 -18.38 -1.84
CA PRO A 52 -1.41 -17.62 -3.08
C PRO A 52 -0.34 -18.11 -4.07
N PRO A 53 -0.65 -18.20 -5.37
CA PRO A 53 0.32 -18.58 -6.39
C PRO A 53 1.38 -17.48 -6.57
N MET A 54 2.54 -17.85 -7.10
CA MET A 54 3.62 -16.90 -7.43
C MET A 54 3.16 -15.76 -8.36
N SER A 55 2.17 -16.02 -9.22
CA SER A 55 1.59 -14.98 -10.09
C SER A 55 0.99 -13.82 -9.29
N PHE A 56 0.36 -14.08 -8.14
CA PHE A 56 -0.16 -13.03 -7.27
C PHE A 56 0.95 -12.11 -6.74
N TYR A 57 2.10 -12.69 -6.38
CA TYR A 57 3.26 -11.92 -5.93
C TYR A 57 3.80 -11.00 -7.04
N LEU A 58 3.84 -11.47 -8.29
CA LEU A 58 4.24 -10.64 -9.42
C LEU A 58 3.24 -9.50 -9.69
N TYR A 59 1.93 -9.76 -9.55
CA TYR A 59 0.92 -8.71 -9.61
C TYR A 59 1.09 -7.69 -8.48
N SER A 60 1.36 -8.12 -7.26
CA SER A 60 1.54 -7.22 -6.11
C SER A 60 2.74 -6.28 -6.32
N ILE A 61 3.87 -6.80 -6.81
CA ILE A 61 5.03 -5.97 -7.19
C ILE A 61 4.67 -4.99 -8.30
N SER A 62 4.00 -5.46 -9.35
CA SER A 62 3.64 -4.62 -10.51
C SER A 62 2.70 -3.48 -10.10
N PHE A 63 1.70 -3.77 -9.27
CA PHE A 63 0.78 -2.76 -8.74
C PHE A 63 1.48 -1.81 -7.78
N ALA A 64 2.43 -2.29 -6.95
CA ALA A 64 3.21 -1.43 -6.08
C ALA A 64 4.12 -0.47 -6.86
N LEU A 65 4.70 -0.91 -7.98
CA LEU A 65 5.47 -0.04 -8.87
C LEU A 65 4.59 1.02 -9.54
N ILE A 66 3.40 0.65 -10.03
CA ILE A 66 2.45 1.60 -10.62
C ILE A 66 1.98 2.62 -9.57
N ALA A 67 1.54 2.14 -8.41
CA ALA A 67 1.11 2.99 -7.30
C ALA A 67 2.25 3.92 -6.85
N GLY A 68 3.47 3.41 -6.72
CA GLY A 68 4.65 4.19 -6.36
C GLY A 68 5.01 5.26 -7.38
N ALA A 69 4.88 4.96 -8.67
CA ALA A 69 5.08 5.94 -9.74
C ALA A 69 4.04 7.07 -9.66
N LEU A 70 2.76 6.74 -9.48
CA LEU A 70 1.67 7.71 -9.32
C LEU A 70 1.85 8.54 -8.04
N PHE A 71 2.16 7.89 -6.92
CA PHE A 71 2.43 8.54 -5.64
C PHE A 71 3.59 9.54 -5.75
N THR A 72 4.68 9.14 -6.38
CA THR A 72 5.85 10.00 -6.59
C THR A 72 5.52 11.16 -7.53
N TYR A 73 4.81 10.89 -8.63
CA TYR A 73 4.37 11.91 -9.57
C TYR A 73 3.53 12.98 -8.87
N VAL A 74 2.49 12.57 -8.15
CA VAL A 74 1.60 13.50 -7.44
C VAL A 74 2.38 14.31 -6.39
N TYR A 75 3.27 13.68 -5.62
CA TYR A 75 4.16 14.41 -4.71
C TYR A 75 4.92 15.54 -5.43
N THR A 76 5.53 15.27 -6.59
CA THR A 76 6.30 16.29 -7.30
C THR A 76 5.46 17.49 -7.76
N VAL A 77 4.17 17.28 -8.02
CA VAL A 77 3.23 18.33 -8.39
C VAL A 77 2.82 19.16 -7.17
N VAL A 78 2.48 18.50 -6.06
CA VAL A 78 1.86 19.18 -4.91
C VAL A 78 2.86 19.68 -3.86
N ARG A 79 4.12 19.21 -3.88
CA ARG A 79 5.13 19.49 -2.84
C ARG A 79 5.36 20.96 -2.52
N ASN A 80 5.19 21.85 -3.50
CA ASN A 80 5.38 23.29 -3.30
C ASN A 80 4.27 23.92 -2.42
N GLY A 81 3.10 23.27 -2.34
CA GLY A 81 2.01 23.65 -1.44
C GLY A 81 2.08 22.98 -0.07
N LEU A 82 3.04 22.07 0.15
CA LEU A 82 3.20 21.38 1.44
C LEU A 82 4.13 22.17 2.36
N PRO A 83 3.97 22.04 3.70
CA PRO A 83 4.90 22.63 4.64
C PRO A 83 6.33 22.13 4.42
N LYS A 84 7.31 23.06 4.39
CA LYS A 84 8.72 22.76 4.04
C LYS A 84 9.37 21.66 4.89
N LYS A 85 9.03 21.56 6.18
CA LYS A 85 9.59 20.53 7.08
C LYS A 85 8.74 19.26 7.05
N GLY A 86 9.33 18.15 6.61
CA GLY A 86 8.71 16.83 6.57
C GLY A 86 7.57 16.76 5.54
N ALA A 87 7.78 17.36 4.37
CA ALA A 87 6.77 17.48 3.33
C ALA A 87 6.32 16.09 2.85
N GLY A 88 7.25 15.15 2.73
CA GLY A 88 6.98 13.78 2.31
C GLY A 88 6.15 12.99 3.31
N VAL A 89 6.51 13.05 4.60
CA VAL A 89 5.74 12.41 5.67
C VAL A 89 4.30 12.94 5.70
N LYS A 90 4.14 14.27 5.62
CA LYS A 90 2.82 14.91 5.59
C LYS A 90 2.03 14.54 4.34
N TYR A 91 2.69 14.45 3.18
CA TYR A 91 2.08 13.97 1.96
C TYR A 91 1.59 12.52 2.10
N GLY A 92 2.42 11.62 2.61
CA GLY A 92 2.04 10.23 2.83
C GLY A 92 0.84 10.09 3.76
N ALA A 93 0.85 10.82 4.89
CA ALA A 93 -0.28 10.86 5.81
C ALA A 93 -1.54 11.44 5.16
N LEU A 94 -1.42 12.49 4.34
CA LEU A 94 -2.53 13.07 3.60
C LEU A 94 -3.14 12.06 2.62
N VAL A 95 -2.31 11.38 1.81
CA VAL A 95 -2.79 10.34 0.87
C VAL A 95 -3.50 9.22 1.61
N TRP A 96 -2.94 8.78 2.75
CA TRP A 96 -3.62 7.78 3.57
C TRP A 96 -4.98 8.29 4.10
N LEU A 97 -5.06 9.53 4.59
CA LEU A 97 -6.32 10.10 5.10
C LEU A 97 -7.39 10.26 4.01
N VAL A 98 -7.01 10.67 2.80
CA VAL A 98 -7.99 11.00 1.73
C VAL A 98 -8.32 9.82 0.82
N ALA A 99 -7.45 8.80 0.75
CA ALA A 99 -7.63 7.64 -0.12
C ALA A 99 -7.55 6.32 0.63
N GLY A 100 -6.52 6.11 1.45
CA GLY A 100 -6.29 4.84 2.15
C GLY A 100 -7.38 4.49 3.17
N LEU A 101 -7.72 5.45 4.04
CA LEU A 101 -8.72 5.28 5.08
C LEU A 101 -10.14 5.16 4.49
N PRO A 102 -10.61 6.06 3.60
CA PRO A 102 -11.89 5.87 2.92
C PRO A 102 -11.97 4.54 2.16
N GLY A 103 -10.91 4.16 1.45
CA GLY A 103 -10.85 2.87 0.76
C GLY A 103 -11.02 1.68 1.72
N SER A 104 -10.35 1.72 2.87
CA SER A 104 -10.49 0.69 3.91
C SER A 104 -11.91 0.63 4.49
N MET A 105 -12.55 1.79 4.70
CA MET A 105 -13.94 1.86 5.15
C MET A 105 -14.90 1.31 4.11
N THR A 106 -14.69 1.63 2.83
CA THR A 106 -15.47 1.05 1.73
C THR A 106 -15.31 -0.47 1.69
N MET A 107 -14.08 -0.98 1.81
CA MET A 107 -13.84 -2.42 1.88
C MET A 107 -14.54 -3.08 3.07
N TYR A 108 -14.56 -2.45 4.24
CA TYR A 108 -15.29 -2.95 5.41
C TYR A 108 -16.80 -3.07 5.17
N LEU A 109 -17.39 -2.12 4.44
CA LEU A 109 -18.81 -2.16 4.11
C LEU A 109 -19.16 -3.21 3.04
N LEU A 110 -18.20 -3.54 2.16
CA LEU A 110 -18.43 -4.43 1.02
C LEU A 110 -18.04 -5.87 1.29
N PHE A 111 -17.03 -6.12 2.12
CA PHE A 111 -16.49 -7.46 2.37
C PHE A 111 -16.82 -7.93 3.77
N ASN A 112 -17.31 -9.16 3.87
CA ASN A 112 -17.61 -9.82 5.13
C ASN A 112 -16.35 -10.39 5.80
N LEU A 113 -15.45 -9.49 6.24
CA LEU A 113 -14.23 -9.84 6.97
C LEU A 113 -14.25 -9.23 8.38
N PRO A 114 -13.47 -9.78 9.32
CA PRO A 114 -13.36 -9.23 10.67
C PRO A 114 -12.83 -7.79 10.68
N ALA A 115 -13.43 -6.92 11.50
CA ALA A 115 -13.00 -5.53 11.67
C ALA A 115 -11.51 -5.39 12.05
N SER A 116 -10.98 -6.37 12.78
CA SER A 116 -9.56 -6.46 13.15
C SER A 116 -8.63 -6.52 11.93
N LEU A 117 -9.02 -7.24 10.87
CA LEU A 117 -8.21 -7.35 9.66
C LEU A 117 -8.16 -6.03 8.91
N PHE A 118 -9.29 -5.34 8.77
CA PHE A 118 -9.33 -4.01 8.17
C PHE A 118 -8.53 -2.98 8.97
N ALA A 119 -8.55 -3.05 10.30
CA ALA A 119 -7.72 -2.19 11.14
C ALA A 119 -6.22 -2.41 10.89
N ILE A 120 -5.79 -3.67 10.75
CA ILE A 120 -4.40 -4.02 10.42
C ILE A 120 -4.04 -3.52 9.01
N TRP A 121 -4.91 -3.71 8.01
CA TRP A 121 -4.69 -3.19 6.65
C TRP A 121 -4.61 -1.68 6.60
N ALA A 122 -5.50 -0.98 7.30
CA ALA A 122 -5.47 0.48 7.37
C ALA A 122 -4.18 0.97 8.04
N ALA A 123 -3.75 0.33 9.14
CA ALA A 123 -2.51 0.69 9.84
C ALA A 123 -1.26 0.41 8.99
N THR A 124 -1.18 -0.73 8.32
CA THR A 124 -0.06 -1.07 7.43
C THR A 124 -0.03 -0.16 6.21
N ALA A 125 -1.18 0.17 5.62
CA ALA A 125 -1.27 1.19 4.58
C ALA A 125 -0.73 2.54 5.06
N LEU A 126 -1.04 2.99 6.29
CA LEU A 126 -0.49 4.23 6.84
C LEU A 126 1.05 4.19 6.88
N ILE A 127 1.60 3.08 7.37
CA ILE A 127 3.06 2.89 7.45
C ILE A 127 3.68 2.97 6.04
N VAL A 128 3.12 2.26 5.06
CA VAL A 128 3.61 2.29 3.67
C VAL A 128 3.58 3.71 3.11
N HIS A 129 2.46 4.41 3.21
CA HIS A 129 2.33 5.75 2.62
C HIS A 129 3.25 6.76 3.30
N VAL A 130 3.38 6.73 4.64
CA VAL A 130 4.26 7.64 5.38
C VAL A 130 5.73 7.36 5.08
N ALA A 131 6.15 6.10 5.13
CA ALA A 131 7.53 5.71 4.83
C ALA A 131 7.90 6.00 3.37
N ALA A 132 6.99 5.72 2.43
CA ALA A 132 7.20 6.06 1.02
C ALA A 132 7.23 7.57 0.79
N GLY A 133 6.36 8.32 1.47
CA GLY A 133 6.37 9.79 1.46
C GLY A 133 7.73 10.34 1.89
N TRP A 134 8.27 9.84 3.00
CA TRP A 134 9.61 10.19 3.46
C TRP A 134 10.69 9.84 2.43
N ALA A 135 10.67 8.63 1.86
CA ALA A 135 11.65 8.20 0.87
C ALA A 135 11.60 9.07 -0.40
N VAL A 136 10.41 9.37 -0.89
CA VAL A 136 10.19 10.22 -2.07
C VAL A 136 10.67 11.64 -1.82
N GLU A 137 10.49 12.21 -0.62
CA GLU A 137 11.06 13.52 -0.26
C GLU A 137 12.59 13.51 -0.37
N LYS A 138 13.26 12.39 -0.06
CA LYS A 138 14.73 12.27 -0.22
C LYS A 138 15.19 12.08 -1.65
N ILE A 139 14.35 11.49 -2.50
CA ILE A 139 14.66 11.22 -3.91
C ILE A 139 14.37 12.44 -4.78
N ALA A 140 13.25 13.11 -4.52
CA ALA A 140 12.71 14.15 -5.38
C ALA A 140 12.85 15.56 -4.81
N GLY A 141 12.89 15.71 -3.47
CA GLY A 141 13.05 17.00 -2.77
C GLY A 141 14.43 17.61 -2.98
#